data_AF-A0A940DJX4-F1
#
_entry.id   AF-A0A940DJX4-F1
#
_cell.length_a   1.000
_cell.length_b   1.000
_cell.length_c   1.000
_cell.angle_alpha   90.00
_cell.angle_beta   90.00
_cell.angle_gamma   90.00
#
_symmetry.space_group_name_H-M   'P 1'
#
loop_
_entity.id
_entity.type
_entity.pdbx_description
1 polymer ?
#
loop_
_entity_poly.entity_id
_entity_poly.type
_entity_poly.pdbx_seq_one_letter_code
_entity_poly.pdbx_strand_id
1 'polypeptide(L)'
;MYCALAHPERVSVDMLTDNPFAGRSIFKGFVLPWCAAVAAVTLVSYCIYAEEFRSEAAVLKPLFAMVSLLSAYIASVLLCMFTSRRFLGKELDRTAAETVTAYAFLPVFVLRVVLGVMPNMFFLKALLLYVLYMLWVFAGDTLKFGERERQIFMLVNGASIILMPWLVQSVLRMLVPNIAM
;
A
#
# COMPACT_ATOMS: atom_id res chain seq x y z
N MET A 1 9.20 37.65 -4.92
CA MET A 1 8.31 36.87 -4.03
C MET A 1 7.05 36.41 -4.77
N TYR A 2 7.20 35.84 -5.98
CA TYR A 2 6.10 35.30 -6.80
C TYR A 2 6.70 34.30 -7.80
N CYS A 3 7.01 33.08 -7.36
CA CYS A 3 7.43 31.99 -8.26
C CYS A 3 7.16 30.60 -7.64
N ALA A 4 6.08 30.49 -6.86
CA ALA A 4 5.71 29.26 -6.14
C ALA A 4 4.37 28.65 -6.61
N LEU A 5 3.74 29.19 -7.66
CA LEU A 5 2.37 28.84 -8.06
C LEU A 5 2.24 28.16 -9.44
N ALA A 6 3.35 27.76 -10.08
CA ALA A 6 3.28 27.18 -11.43
C ALA A 6 3.17 25.64 -11.48
N HIS A 7 3.50 24.92 -10.40
CA HIS A 7 3.42 23.46 -10.37
C HIS A 7 3.00 22.93 -8.99
N PRO A 8 1.69 22.68 -8.75
CA PRO A 8 1.21 22.12 -7.48
C PRO A 8 1.73 20.69 -7.20
N GLU A 9 2.36 20.04 -8.18
CA GLU A 9 2.97 18.71 -8.06
C GLU A 9 4.34 18.72 -7.36
N ARG A 10 5.10 19.82 -7.39
CA ARG A 10 6.43 19.89 -6.77
C ARG A 10 6.40 20.14 -5.26
N VAL A 11 5.39 20.85 -4.78
CA VAL A 11 5.23 21.18 -3.34
C VAL A 11 5.09 19.91 -2.48
N SER A 12 4.46 18.86 -3.02
CA SER A 12 4.37 17.56 -2.34
C SER A 12 5.71 16.83 -2.23
N VAL A 13 6.62 16.98 -3.20
CA VAL A 13 7.90 16.25 -3.20
C VAL A 13 8.94 16.98 -2.36
N ASP A 14 8.92 18.30 -2.36
CA ASP A 14 9.84 19.08 -1.51
C ASP A 14 9.48 18.94 -0.02
N MET A 15 8.20 18.77 0.36
CA MET A 15 7.84 18.34 1.73
C MET A 15 8.27 16.90 2.05
N LEU A 16 8.45 16.03 1.05
CA LEU A 16 8.90 14.65 1.21
C LEU A 16 10.43 14.54 1.35
N THR A 17 11.18 15.50 0.80
CA THR A 17 12.65 15.56 0.87
C THR A 17 13.17 16.42 2.03
N ASP A 18 12.39 17.40 2.49
CA ASP A 18 12.78 18.34 3.57
C ASP A 18 12.47 17.83 4.98
N ASN A 19 11.79 16.68 5.11
CA ASN A 19 11.62 16.01 6.40
C ASN A 19 12.74 14.96 6.62
N PRO A 20 13.62 15.17 7.62
CA PRO A 20 14.67 14.23 7.98
C PRO A 20 14.06 13.04 8.72
N PHE A 21 13.34 12.16 8.03
CA PHE A 21 13.01 10.81 8.53
C PHE A 21 14.24 9.88 8.44
N ALA A 22 15.40 10.46 8.75
CA ALA A 22 16.65 9.78 9.00
C ALA A 22 16.46 8.86 10.22
N GLY A 23 16.45 7.55 9.98
CA GLY A 23 16.87 6.56 10.98
C GLY A 23 15.80 5.96 11.90
N ARG A 24 14.53 6.39 11.87
CA ARG A 24 13.44 5.70 12.59
C ARG A 24 12.38 5.23 11.59
N SER A 25 12.29 3.91 11.41
CA SER A 25 11.62 3.30 10.25
C SER A 25 10.22 3.85 10.02
N ILE A 26 10.02 4.41 8.83
CA ILE A 26 8.71 4.83 8.29
C ILE A 26 7.67 3.72 8.48
N PHE A 27 8.12 2.47 8.43
CA PHE A 27 7.36 1.28 8.80
C PHE A 27 6.66 1.36 10.17
N LYS A 28 7.38 1.76 11.23
CA LYS A 28 6.80 1.84 12.59
C LYS A 28 5.97 3.10 12.80
N GLY A 29 6.37 4.21 12.19
CA GLY A 29 5.66 5.50 12.35
C GLY A 29 4.38 5.61 11.51
N PHE A 30 4.35 4.98 10.35
CA PHE A 30 3.29 5.16 9.36
C PHE A 30 2.54 3.86 9.06
N VAL A 31 3.25 2.80 8.68
CA VAL A 31 2.59 1.56 8.20
C VAL A 31 1.86 0.83 9.33
N LEU A 32 2.50 0.70 10.50
CA LEU A 32 1.94 0.05 11.68
C LEU A 32 0.60 0.65 12.17
N PRO A 33 0.46 1.97 12.37
CA PRO A 33 -0.82 2.54 12.79
C PRO A 33 -1.91 2.37 11.73
N TRP A 34 -1.59 2.47 10.43
CA TRP A 34 -2.57 2.20 9.37
C TRP A 34 -3.01 0.73 9.32
N CYS A 35 -2.09 -0.22 9.50
CA CYS A 35 -2.42 -1.63 9.63
C CYS A 35 -3.32 -1.90 10.84
N ALA A 36 -3.02 -1.29 12.00
CA ALA A 36 -3.84 -1.40 13.20
C ALA A 36 -5.24 -0.79 12.99
N ALA A 37 -5.33 0.35 12.30
CA ALA A 37 -6.62 0.97 11.96
C ALA A 37 -7.46 0.07 11.06
N VAL A 38 -6.87 -0.54 10.02
CA VAL A 38 -7.59 -1.49 9.17
C VAL A 38 -8.06 -2.71 9.97
N ALA A 39 -7.24 -3.22 10.89
CA ALA A 39 -7.61 -4.33 11.76
C ALA A 39 -8.83 -3.98 12.63
N ALA A 40 -8.78 -2.82 13.30
CA ALA A 40 -9.85 -2.33 14.15
C ALA A 40 -11.16 -2.13 13.36
N VAL A 41 -11.07 -1.53 12.17
CA VAL A 41 -12.22 -1.36 11.29
C VAL A 41 -12.77 -2.71 10.86
N THR A 42 -11.92 -3.65 10.45
CA THR A 42 -12.37 -5.00 10.03
C THR A 42 -13.09 -5.73 11.17
N LEU A 43 -12.61 -5.58 12.40
CA LEU A 43 -13.25 -6.14 13.59
C LEU A 43 -14.64 -5.52 13.81
N VAL A 44 -14.73 -4.18 13.80
CA VAL A 44 -16.01 -3.45 13.95
C VAL A 44 -16.99 -3.83 12.85
N SER A 45 -16.54 -3.89 11.61
CA SER A 45 -17.35 -4.32 10.46
C SER A 45 -17.86 -5.74 10.63
N TYR A 46 -17.04 -6.66 11.13
CA TYR A 46 -17.49 -8.01 11.41
C TYR A 46 -18.55 -8.03 12.51
N CYS A 47 -18.40 -7.24 13.57
CA CYS A 47 -19.41 -7.15 14.62
C CYS A 47 -20.77 -6.59 14.14
N ILE A 48 -20.77 -5.69 13.14
CA ILE A 48 -22.00 -5.07 12.62
C ILE A 48 -22.68 -5.94 11.57
N TYR A 49 -21.91 -6.59 10.69
CA TYR A 49 -22.44 -7.27 9.50
C TYR A 49 -22.43 -8.81 9.59
N ALA A 50 -21.96 -9.43 10.69
CA ALA A 50 -21.98 -10.89 10.82
C ALA A 50 -23.37 -11.41 11.23
N GLU A 51 -23.92 -12.32 10.43
CA GLU A 51 -25.19 -13.02 10.72
C GLU A 51 -25.03 -14.10 11.81
N GLU A 52 -23.86 -14.74 11.91
CA GLU A 52 -23.53 -15.72 12.93
C GLU A 52 -22.28 -15.32 13.73
N PHE A 53 -22.45 -15.08 15.03
CA PHE A 53 -21.37 -14.64 15.90
C PHE A 53 -20.50 -15.81 16.36
N ARG A 54 -19.65 -16.31 15.46
CA ARG A 54 -18.54 -17.22 15.82
C ARG A 54 -17.37 -16.41 16.35
N SER A 55 -17.05 -16.59 17.65
CA SER A 55 -15.95 -15.90 18.34
C SER A 55 -14.59 -16.15 17.67
N GLU A 56 -14.37 -17.32 17.09
CA GLU A 56 -13.16 -17.68 16.35
C GLU A 56 -12.95 -16.79 15.11
N ALA A 57 -14.02 -16.55 14.35
CA ALA A 57 -13.98 -15.73 13.13
C ALA A 57 -13.85 -14.23 13.43
N ALA A 58 -14.31 -13.78 14.60
CA ALA A 58 -14.14 -12.39 15.07
C ALA A 58 -12.67 -12.02 15.24
N VAL A 59 -11.84 -12.97 15.69
CA VAL A 59 -10.40 -12.73 15.90
C VAL A 59 -9.60 -13.00 14.62
N LEU A 60 -9.95 -14.05 13.88
CA LEU A 60 -9.20 -14.45 12.68
C LEU A 60 -9.29 -13.41 11.55
N LYS A 61 -10.48 -12.86 11.27
CA LYS A 61 -10.68 -11.91 10.16
C LYS A 61 -9.80 -10.65 10.24
N PRO A 62 -9.75 -9.89 11.36
CA PRO A 62 -8.88 -8.73 11.47
C PRO A 62 -7.39 -9.11 11.49
N LEU A 63 -7.03 -10.25 12.08
CA LEU A 63 -5.65 -10.75 12.08
C LEU A 63 -5.17 -11.07 10.66
N PHE A 64 -6.00 -11.73 9.86
CA PHE A 64 -5.71 -11.98 8.45
C PHE A 64 -5.61 -10.70 7.63
N ALA A 65 -6.45 -9.70 7.91
CA ALA A 65 -6.34 -8.40 7.26
C ALA A 65 -4.99 -7.72 7.57
N MET A 66 -4.54 -7.75 8.84
CA MET A 66 -3.21 -7.25 9.21
C MET A 66 -2.09 -8.00 8.52
N VAL A 67 -2.08 -9.33 8.60
CA VAL A 67 -1.02 -10.16 8.01
C VAL A 67 -0.96 -9.95 6.50
N SER A 68 -2.12 -9.85 5.83
CA SER A 68 -2.20 -9.60 4.39
C SER A 68 -1.64 -8.25 3.99
N LEU A 69 -1.91 -7.19 4.75
CA LEU A 69 -1.38 -5.87 4.46
C LEU A 69 0.11 -5.77 4.76
N LEU A 70 0.56 -6.38 5.86
CA LEU A 70 1.97 -6.38 6.24
C LEU A 70 2.83 -7.14 5.23
N SER A 71 2.36 -8.31 4.78
CA SER A 71 3.07 -9.12 3.79
C SER A 71 3.06 -8.46 2.41
N ALA A 72 1.95 -7.85 2.00
CA ALA A 72 1.88 -7.09 0.75
C ALA A 72 2.83 -5.89 0.76
N TYR A 73 2.94 -5.16 1.88
CA TYR A 73 3.88 -4.06 2.03
C TYR A 73 5.33 -4.54 1.92
N ILE A 74 5.72 -5.57 2.68
CA ILE A 74 7.09 -6.13 2.63
C ILE A 74 7.42 -6.63 1.23
N ALA A 75 6.51 -7.37 0.58
CA ALA A 75 6.68 -7.86 -0.77
C ALA A 75 6.87 -6.72 -1.78
N SER A 76 6.11 -5.64 -1.64
CA SER A 76 6.22 -4.48 -2.52
C SER A 76 7.54 -3.72 -2.33
N VAL A 77 8.04 -3.58 -1.09
CA VAL A 77 9.37 -2.99 -0.85
C VAL A 77 10.46 -3.84 -1.50
N LEU A 78 10.39 -5.16 -1.33
CA LEU A 78 11.34 -6.10 -1.95
C LEU A 78 11.28 -6.03 -3.47
N LEU A 79 10.10 -5.95 -4.07
CA LEU A 79 9.93 -5.79 -5.50
C LEU A 79 10.45 -4.44 -5.99
N CYS A 80 10.22 -3.35 -5.25
CA CYS A 80 10.80 -2.05 -5.58
C CYS A 80 12.34 -2.12 -5.62
N MET A 81 12.96 -2.78 -4.64
CA MET A 81 14.40 -3.02 -4.63
C MET A 81 14.86 -3.93 -5.79
N PHE A 82 14.11 -5.00 -6.06
CA PHE A 82 14.42 -5.95 -7.13
C PHE A 82 14.33 -5.31 -8.52
N THR A 83 13.25 -4.59 -8.79
CA THR A 83 13.04 -3.82 -10.03
C THR A 83 14.12 -2.75 -10.15
N SER A 84 14.44 -2.01 -9.08
CA SER A 84 15.52 -1.01 -9.16
C SER A 84 16.88 -1.63 -9.46
N ARG A 85 17.23 -2.78 -8.85
CA ARG A 85 18.47 -3.51 -9.17
C ARG A 85 18.50 -4.00 -10.61
N ARG A 86 17.36 -4.52 -11.10
CA ARG A 86 17.25 -5.12 -12.43
C ARG A 86 17.28 -4.09 -13.56
N PHE A 87 16.65 -2.94 -13.36
CA PHE A 87 16.49 -1.90 -14.40
C PHE A 87 17.52 -0.77 -14.27
N LEU A 88 17.87 -0.33 -13.07
CA LEU A 88 18.71 0.85 -12.86
C LEU A 88 20.21 0.52 -12.73
N GLY A 89 20.56 -0.76 -12.47
CA GLY A 89 21.95 -1.17 -12.18
C GLY A 89 22.58 -0.45 -10.99
N LYS A 90 21.79 0.33 -10.25
CA LYS A 90 22.17 1.12 -9.08
C LYS A 90 21.50 0.54 -7.84
N GLU A 91 22.25 0.52 -6.75
CA GLU A 91 21.67 0.27 -5.43
C GLU A 91 20.84 1.49 -5.03
N LEU A 92 19.52 1.34 -5.11
CA LEU A 92 18.63 2.31 -4.52
C LEU A 92 18.77 2.23 -3.01
N ASP A 93 18.89 3.38 -2.36
CA ASP A 93 18.89 3.42 -0.90
C ASP A 93 17.62 2.76 -0.38
N ARG A 94 17.79 1.84 0.58
CA ARG A 94 16.71 1.06 1.18
C ARG A 94 15.63 1.98 1.77
N THR A 95 16.07 3.10 2.32
CA THR A 95 15.20 4.13 2.89
C THR A 95 14.29 4.75 1.82
N ALA A 96 14.81 5.04 0.63
CA ALA A 96 14.03 5.60 -0.47
C ALA A 96 12.97 4.61 -1.00
N ALA A 97 13.32 3.32 -1.11
CA ALA A 97 12.39 2.27 -1.51
C ALA A 97 11.23 2.12 -0.52
N GLU A 98 11.52 2.17 0.78
CA GLU A 98 10.52 2.13 1.85
C GLU A 98 9.60 3.35 1.81
N THR A 99 10.16 4.55 1.61
CA THR A 99 9.38 5.80 1.48
C THR A 99 8.40 5.73 0.31
N VAL A 100 8.89 5.44 -0.90
CA VAL A 100 8.06 5.37 -2.12
C VAL A 100 6.94 4.35 -1.95
N THR A 101 7.27 3.18 -1.40
CA THR A 101 6.28 2.11 -1.20
C THR A 101 5.25 2.48 -0.14
N ALA A 102 5.66 3.10 0.96
CA ALA A 102 4.75 3.52 2.03
C ALA A 102 3.71 4.53 1.54
N TYR A 103 4.12 5.51 0.73
CA TYR A 103 3.19 6.49 0.14
C TYR A 103 2.30 5.87 -0.92
N ALA A 104 2.81 4.96 -1.74
CA ALA A 104 1.99 4.24 -2.73
C ALA A 104 0.93 3.34 -2.07
N PHE A 105 1.16 2.86 -0.84
CA PHE A 105 0.20 2.08 -0.07
C PHE A 105 -0.87 2.92 0.63
N LEU A 106 -0.69 4.24 0.78
CA LEU A 106 -1.65 5.10 1.46
C LEU A 106 -3.08 5.03 0.87
N PRO A 107 -3.28 5.11 -0.46
CA PRO A 107 -4.61 4.95 -1.06
C PRO A 107 -5.19 3.56 -0.79
N VAL A 108 -4.35 2.52 -0.69
CA VAL A 108 -4.79 1.16 -0.39
C VAL A 108 -5.28 1.04 1.05
N PHE A 109 -4.59 1.65 2.01
CA PHE A 109 -5.03 1.70 3.42
C PHE A 109 -6.36 2.45 3.55
N VAL A 110 -6.46 3.63 2.95
CA VAL A 110 -7.70 4.43 2.97
C VAL A 110 -8.84 3.63 2.33
N LEU A 111 -8.60 3.02 1.17
CA LEU A 111 -9.59 2.19 0.48
C LEU A 111 -10.06 1.03 1.37
N ARG A 112 -9.15 0.34 2.06
CA ARG A 112 -9.48 -0.76 2.97
C ARG A 112 -10.31 -0.32 4.16
N VAL A 113 -9.99 0.83 4.75
CA VAL A 113 -10.78 1.42 5.84
C VAL A 113 -12.20 1.75 5.36
N VAL A 114 -12.33 2.47 4.24
CA VAL A 114 -13.65 2.89 3.75
C VAL A 114 -14.49 1.70 3.30
N LEU A 115 -13.89 0.73 2.60
CA LEU A 115 -14.59 -0.52 2.23
C LEU A 115 -14.92 -1.39 3.43
N GLY A 116 -14.15 -1.32 4.52
CA GLY A 116 -14.48 -1.97 5.78
C GLY A 116 -15.79 -1.41 6.33
N VAL A 117 -15.95 -0.09 6.40
CA VAL A 117 -17.16 0.55 6.92
C VAL A 117 -18.36 0.34 5.98
N MET A 118 -18.15 0.49 4.66
CA MET A 118 -19.18 0.34 3.63
C MET A 118 -18.73 -0.61 2.51
N PRO A 119 -19.03 -1.91 2.61
CA PRO A 119 -18.52 -2.91 1.65
C PRO A 119 -19.11 -2.81 0.24
N ASN A 120 -20.28 -2.18 0.06
CA ASN A 120 -20.97 -2.10 -1.24
C ASN A 120 -20.44 -1.00 -2.19
N MET A 121 -19.41 -0.26 -1.79
CA MET A 121 -18.87 0.87 -2.57
C MET A 121 -17.87 0.39 -3.63
N PHE A 122 -18.35 -0.28 -4.68
CA PHE A 122 -17.48 -0.81 -5.75
C PHE A 122 -16.71 0.28 -6.52
N PHE A 123 -17.31 1.46 -6.69
CA PHE A 123 -16.71 2.59 -7.42
C PHE A 123 -15.43 3.11 -6.73
N LEU A 124 -15.33 2.93 -5.41
CA LEU A 124 -14.15 3.32 -4.64
C LEU A 124 -12.90 2.54 -5.05
N LYS A 125 -13.05 1.35 -5.66
CA LYS A 125 -11.93 0.59 -6.23
C LYS A 125 -11.20 1.35 -7.35
N ALA A 126 -11.83 2.37 -7.96
CA ALA A 126 -11.14 3.26 -8.90
C ALA A 126 -9.95 4.01 -8.25
N LEU A 127 -9.94 4.16 -6.92
CA LEU A 127 -8.80 4.70 -6.17
C LEU A 127 -7.52 3.84 -6.32
N LEU A 128 -7.64 2.58 -6.73
CA LEU A 128 -6.49 1.75 -7.09
C LEU A 128 -5.75 2.28 -8.33
N LEU A 129 -6.44 2.96 -9.25
CA LEU A 129 -5.80 3.62 -10.39
C LEU A 129 -4.89 4.78 -9.93
N TYR A 130 -5.24 5.42 -8.81
CA TYR A 130 -4.42 6.46 -8.21
C TYR A 130 -3.07 5.93 -7.70
N VAL A 131 -3.00 4.66 -7.28
CA VAL A 131 -1.73 4.01 -6.91
C VAL A 131 -0.77 3.95 -8.10
N LEU A 132 -1.28 3.61 -9.30
CA LEU A 132 -0.49 3.59 -10.53
C LEU A 132 0.02 5.00 -10.88
N TYR A 133 -0.81 6.02 -10.71
CA TYR A 133 -0.40 7.41 -10.89
C TYR A 133 0.70 7.82 -9.88
N MET A 134 0.55 7.50 -8.60
CA MET A 134 1.58 7.78 -7.59
C MET A 134 2.92 7.11 -7.95
N LEU A 135 2.90 5.84 -8.34
CA LEU A 135 4.10 5.12 -8.77
C LEU A 135 4.75 5.75 -10.01
N TRP A 136 3.97 6.27 -10.95
CA TRP A 136 4.48 7.01 -12.11
C TRP A 136 5.24 8.27 -11.72
N VAL A 137 4.67 9.05 -10.79
CA VAL A 137 5.26 10.30 -10.30
C VAL A 137 6.56 9.99 -9.57
N PHE A 138 6.56 9.04 -8.63
CA PHE A 138 7.77 8.63 -7.90
C PHE A 138 8.87 8.09 -8.81
N ALA A 139 8.49 7.32 -9.84
CA ALA A 139 9.45 6.75 -10.78
C ALA A 139 10.13 7.82 -11.65
N GLY A 140 9.43 8.90 -11.99
CA GLY A 140 10.00 10.02 -12.74
C GLY A 140 10.83 10.98 -11.88
N ASP A 141 10.29 11.34 -10.71
CA ASP A 141 10.86 12.42 -9.90
C ASP A 141 11.92 11.92 -8.90
N THR A 142 11.61 10.87 -8.14
CA THR A 142 12.49 10.32 -7.11
C THR A 142 13.56 9.39 -7.69
N LEU A 143 13.19 8.56 -8.67
CA LEU A 143 14.07 7.51 -9.22
C LEU A 143 14.75 7.91 -10.53
N LYS A 144 14.33 9.02 -11.15
CA LYS A 144 14.85 9.54 -12.43
C LYS A 144 14.93 8.46 -13.53
N PHE A 145 13.95 7.56 -13.59
CA PHE A 145 13.89 6.53 -14.62
C PHE A 145 13.65 7.14 -16.01
N GLY A 146 14.18 6.49 -17.05
CA GLY A 146 13.79 6.78 -18.42
C GLY A 146 12.31 6.43 -18.67
N GLU A 147 11.69 7.02 -19.69
CA GLU A 147 10.26 6.85 -19.99
C GLU A 147 9.82 5.38 -20.11
N ARG A 148 10.64 4.55 -20.76
CA ARG A 148 10.38 3.11 -20.95
C ARG A 148 10.51 2.32 -19.63
N GLU A 149 11.48 2.67 -18.79
CA GLU A 149 11.70 2.02 -17.49
C GLU A 149 10.61 2.40 -16.49
N ARG A 150 10.13 3.65 -16.56
CA ARG A 150 9.04 4.18 -15.74
C ARG A 150 7.76 3.38 -15.92
N GLN A 151 7.45 3.03 -17.18
CA GLN A 151 6.28 2.20 -17.51
C GLN A 151 6.39 0.81 -16.87
N ILE A 152 7.53 0.14 -17.01
CA ILE A 152 7.72 -1.22 -16.48
C ILE A 152 7.71 -1.20 -14.94
N PHE A 153 8.35 -0.20 -14.32
CA PHE A 153 8.35 -0.05 -12.87
C PHE A 153 6.92 0.14 -12.31
N MET A 154 6.14 1.03 -12.92
CA MET A 154 4.75 1.25 -12.56
C MET A 154 3.93 -0.04 -12.72
N LEU A 155 4.07 -0.73 -13.85
CA LEU A 155 3.31 -1.95 -14.14
C LEU A 155 3.64 -3.06 -13.13
N VAL A 156 4.92 -3.29 -12.83
CA VAL A 156 5.35 -4.35 -11.92
C VAL A 156 4.96 -4.03 -10.47
N ASN A 157 5.27 -2.83 -9.97
CA ASN A 157 4.95 -2.46 -8.59
C ASN A 157 3.44 -2.27 -8.40
N GLY A 158 2.77 -1.64 -9.35
CA GLY A 158 1.31 -1.46 -9.32
C GLY A 158 0.58 -2.81 -9.34
N ALA A 159 1.00 -3.71 -10.23
CA ALA A 159 0.48 -5.07 -10.25
C ALA A 159 0.70 -5.76 -8.90
N SER A 160 1.89 -5.66 -8.30
CA SER A 160 2.17 -6.23 -6.98
C SER A 160 1.23 -5.69 -5.89
N ILE A 161 1.06 -4.37 -5.80
CA ILE A 161 0.21 -3.75 -4.77
C ILE A 161 -1.25 -4.18 -4.93
N ILE A 162 -1.73 -4.37 -6.16
CA ILE A 162 -3.11 -4.77 -6.44
C ILE A 162 -3.30 -6.29 -6.27
N LEU A 163 -2.36 -7.10 -6.76
CA LEU A 163 -2.43 -8.57 -6.75
C LEU A 163 -2.12 -9.16 -5.38
N MET A 164 -1.17 -8.59 -4.61
CA MET A 164 -0.76 -9.19 -3.34
C MET A 164 -1.88 -9.33 -2.31
N PRO A 165 -2.72 -8.30 -2.07
CA PRO A 165 -3.83 -8.45 -1.13
C PRO A 165 -4.83 -9.51 -1.59
N TRP A 166 -5.04 -9.67 -2.90
CA TRP A 166 -5.92 -10.70 -3.45
C TRP A 166 -5.30 -12.10 -3.31
N LEU A 167 -4.01 -12.24 -3.63
CA LEU A 167 -3.27 -13.50 -3.56
C LEU A 167 -3.18 -14.01 -2.11
N VAL A 168 -2.89 -13.12 -1.15
CA VAL A 168 -2.83 -13.49 0.26
C VAL A 168 -4.22 -13.91 0.76
N GLN A 169 -5.29 -13.21 0.38
CA GLN A 169 -6.65 -13.63 0.72
C GLN A 169 -7.01 -14.98 0.12
N SER A 170 -6.61 -15.26 -1.12
CA SER A 170 -6.85 -16.55 -1.78
C SER A 170 -6.11 -17.69 -1.07
N VAL A 171 -4.82 -17.50 -0.74
CA VAL A 171 -4.02 -18.50 0.00
C VAL A 171 -4.61 -18.73 1.39
N LEU A 172 -5.04 -17.67 2.08
CA LEU A 172 -5.65 -17.77 3.41
C LEU A 172 -7.00 -18.51 3.39
N ARG A 173 -7.84 -18.28 2.38
CA ARG A 173 -9.08 -19.03 2.17
C ARG A 173 -8.82 -20.51 1.93
N MET A 174 -7.73 -20.83 1.25
CA MET A 174 -7.32 -22.21 0.99
C MET A 174 -6.77 -22.89 2.26
N LEU A 175 -6.04 -22.15 3.10
CA LEU A 175 -5.43 -22.68 4.32
C LEU A 175 -6.42 -22.87 5.47
N VAL A 176 -7.44 -21.99 5.57
CA VAL A 176 -8.53 -22.12 6.55
C VAL A 176 -9.87 -22.19 5.80
N PRO A 177 -10.23 -23.35 5.25
CA PRO A 177 -11.50 -23.51 4.53
C PRO A 177 -12.73 -23.33 5.46
N ASN A 178 -12.55 -23.53 6.77
CA ASN A 178 -13.62 -23.56 7.78
C ASN A 178 -14.23 -22.19 8.17
N ILE A 179 -13.68 -21.08 7.66
CA ILE A 179 -14.19 -19.70 7.87
C ILE A 179 -14.79 -19.09 6.59
N ALA A 180 -14.86 -19.86 5.50
CA ALA A 180 -15.41 -19.44 4.23
C ALA A 180 -16.92 -19.75 4.07
N MET A 181 -17.54 -20.36 5.08
CA MET A 181 -18.98 -20.47 5.25
C MET A 181 -19.45 -19.48 6.31
#